data_AF-A0A838SNJ1-F1
#
_entry.id   AF-A0A838SNJ1-F1
#
_cell.length_a   1.000
_cell.length_b   1.000
_cell.length_c   1.000
_cell.angle_alpha   90.00
_cell.angle_beta   90.00
_cell.angle_gamma   90.00
#
_symmetry.space_group_name_H-M   'P 1'
#
loop_
_entity.id
_entity.type
_entity.pdbx_description
1 polymer ?
#
loop_
_entity_poly.entity_id
_entity_poly.type
_entity_poly.pdbx_seq_one_letter_code
_entity_poly.pdbx_strand_id
1 'polypeptide(L)'
;SREPRRHARAAWAELRDGARDLGFVWDPAKTPRRTGLDLAQQASLSADGEAALHRVIRAVERARYARDPGAGDDLRADVERVHRGLAASRSRRVRWRARVFPGSTAAVGHQVGERVADGLDWVDRCAAGLRARAGGLAGLGRTR
;
A
#
# COMPACT_ATOMS: atom_id res chain seq x y z
N SER A 1 -7.81 -29.00 -7.54
CA SER A 1 -7.29 -28.22 -8.69
C SER A 1 -6.00 -27.48 -8.32
N ARG A 2 -4.87 -27.70 -9.02
CA ARG A 2 -3.56 -27.06 -8.70
C ARG A 2 -3.39 -25.66 -9.34
N GLU A 3 -4.08 -25.42 -10.44
CA GLU A 3 -3.99 -24.21 -11.25
C GLU A 3 -4.46 -22.92 -10.52
N PRO A 4 -5.62 -22.88 -9.83
CA PRO A 4 -6.03 -21.68 -9.09
C PRO A 4 -5.01 -21.25 -8.03
N ARG A 5 -4.33 -22.22 -7.40
CA ARG A 5 -3.26 -21.93 -6.44
C ARG A 5 -2.03 -21.31 -7.11
N ARG A 6 -1.69 -21.75 -8.34
CA ARG A 6 -0.59 -21.18 -9.12
C ARG A 6 -0.91 -19.75 -9.53
N HIS A 7 -2.11 -19.49 -10.05
CA HIS A 7 -2.56 -18.14 -10.42
C HIS A 7 -2.55 -17.18 -9.22
N ALA A 8 -3.09 -17.60 -8.07
CA ALA A 8 -3.07 -16.77 -6.86
C ALA A 8 -1.65 -16.45 -6.38
N ARG A 9 -0.73 -17.42 -6.41
CA ARG A 9 0.67 -17.19 -6.05
C ARG A 9 1.39 -16.27 -7.04
N ALA A 10 1.15 -16.44 -8.34
CA ALA A 10 1.71 -15.60 -9.38
C ALA A 10 1.23 -14.15 -9.23
N ALA A 11 -0.08 -13.95 -9.10
CA ALA A 11 -0.69 -12.63 -8.89
C ALA A 11 -0.14 -11.92 -7.63
N TRP A 12 0.09 -12.66 -6.53
CA TRP A 12 0.69 -12.09 -5.32
C TRP A 12 2.16 -11.72 -5.49
N ALA A 13 2.93 -12.52 -6.24
CA ALA A 13 4.32 -12.21 -6.55
C ALA A 13 4.42 -10.98 -7.48
N GLU A 14 3.59 -10.91 -8.53
CA GLU A 14 3.53 -9.77 -9.44
C GLU A 14 3.15 -8.49 -8.71
N LEU A 15 2.13 -8.53 -7.85
CA LEU A 15 1.73 -7.38 -7.05
C LEU A 15 2.86 -6.91 -6.11
N ARG A 16 3.59 -7.85 -5.50
CA ARG A 16 4.74 -7.55 -4.65
C ARG A 16 5.84 -6.87 -5.44
N ASP A 17 6.18 -7.40 -6.60
CA ASP A 17 7.28 -6.92 -7.42
C ASP A 17 6.93 -5.52 -7.96
N GLY A 18 5.73 -5.33 -8.53
CA GLY A 18 5.26 -4.01 -8.96
C GLY A 18 5.11 -2.98 -7.82
N ALA A 19 4.72 -3.42 -6.61
CA ALA A 19 4.69 -2.53 -5.46
C ALA A 19 6.11 -2.06 -5.07
N ARG A 20 7.10 -2.95 -5.10
CA ARG A 20 8.51 -2.62 -4.81
C ARG A 20 9.14 -1.75 -5.89
N ASP A 21 8.83 -1.99 -7.16
CA ASP A 21 9.29 -1.16 -8.28
C ASP A 21 8.75 0.28 -8.15
N LEU A 22 7.52 0.41 -7.65
CA LEU A 22 6.92 1.70 -7.29
C LEU A 22 7.38 2.23 -5.91
N GLY A 23 8.35 1.59 -5.27
CA GLY A 23 8.99 2.00 -4.01
C GLY A 23 8.16 1.82 -2.75
N PHE A 24 7.07 1.04 -2.78
CA PHE A 24 6.27 0.75 -1.58
C PHE A 24 6.95 -0.28 -0.69
N VAL A 25 6.79 -0.13 0.63
CA VAL A 25 7.38 -1.05 1.60
C VAL A 25 6.56 -2.34 1.63
N TRP A 26 7.25 -3.46 1.40
CA TRP A 26 6.66 -4.79 1.42
C TRP A 26 7.42 -5.73 2.35
N ASP A 27 6.81 -6.01 3.50
CA ASP A 27 7.32 -6.95 4.49
C ASP A 27 6.84 -8.39 4.18
N PRO A 28 7.75 -9.34 3.88
CA PRO A 28 7.39 -10.72 3.56
C PRO A 28 6.92 -11.53 4.78
N ALA A 29 7.20 -11.10 6.01
CA ALA A 29 6.78 -11.79 7.23
C ALA A 29 5.29 -11.55 7.55
N LYS A 30 4.70 -10.48 7.00
CA LYS A 30 3.29 -10.14 7.22
C LYS A 30 2.35 -11.08 6.47
N THR A 31 1.19 -11.31 7.05
CA THR A 31 0.10 -12.05 6.40
C THR A 31 -0.42 -11.26 5.19
N PRO A 32 -0.98 -11.93 4.16
CA PRO A 32 -1.51 -11.24 2.97
C PRO A 32 -2.52 -10.13 3.32
N ARG A 33 -3.40 -10.36 4.31
CA ARG A 33 -4.35 -9.36 4.81
C ARG A 33 -3.63 -8.13 5.38
N ARG A 34 -2.61 -8.35 6.21
CA ARG A 34 -1.89 -7.24 6.84
C ARG A 34 -1.06 -6.46 5.83
N THR A 35 -0.36 -7.16 4.93
CA THR A 35 0.36 -6.54 3.81
C THR A 35 -0.59 -5.70 2.95
N GLY A 36 -1.77 -6.23 2.63
CA GLY A 36 -2.80 -5.52 1.87
C GLY A 36 -3.28 -4.24 2.55
N LEU A 37 -3.63 -4.33 3.84
CA LEU A 37 -4.07 -3.18 4.64
C LEU A 37 -2.97 -2.10 4.75
N ASP A 38 -1.72 -2.50 4.95
CA ASP A 38 -0.60 -1.57 5.00
C ASP A 38 -0.34 -0.93 3.63
N LEU A 39 -0.43 -1.69 2.53
CA LEU A 39 -0.25 -1.20 1.17
C LEU A 39 -1.35 -0.23 0.74
N ALA A 40 -2.62 -0.56 1.02
CA ALA A 40 -3.76 0.31 0.75
C ALA A 40 -3.61 1.66 1.47
N GLN A 41 -3.18 1.64 2.73
CA GLN A 41 -2.91 2.85 3.51
C GLN A 41 -1.71 3.65 2.97
N GLN A 42 -0.58 2.99 2.68
CA GLN A 42 0.61 3.65 2.11
C GLN A 42 0.28 4.35 0.78
N ALA A 43 -0.52 3.72 -0.07
CA ALA A 43 -0.88 4.25 -1.38
C ALA A 43 -2.12 5.16 -1.35
N SER A 44 -2.89 5.18 -0.26
CA SER A 44 -4.23 5.79 -0.22
C SER A 44 -5.03 5.38 -1.45
N LEU A 45 -5.22 4.06 -1.60
CA LEU A 45 -5.91 3.48 -2.75
C LEU A 45 -7.35 4.00 -2.82
N SER A 46 -7.88 4.09 -4.05
CA SER A 46 -9.31 4.30 -4.24
C SER A 46 -10.10 3.06 -3.84
N ALA A 47 -11.41 3.21 -3.59
CA ALA A 47 -12.30 2.09 -3.29
C ALA A 47 -12.18 0.94 -4.30
N ASP A 48 -12.08 1.26 -5.60
CA ASP A 48 -11.90 0.25 -6.66
C ASP A 48 -10.56 -0.50 -6.54
N GLY A 49 -9.48 0.20 -6.18
CA GLY A 49 -8.17 -0.39 -5.96
C GLY A 49 -8.15 -1.28 -4.71
N GLU A 50 -8.80 -0.84 -3.63
CA GLU A 50 -8.94 -1.63 -2.40
C GLU A 50 -9.80 -2.88 -2.62
N ALA A 51 -10.90 -2.76 -3.36
CA ALA A 51 -11.76 -3.89 -3.70
C ALA A 51 -11.01 -4.94 -4.55
N ALA A 52 -10.23 -4.50 -5.54
CA ALA A 52 -9.38 -5.39 -6.33
C ALA A 52 -8.31 -6.06 -5.46
N LEU A 53 -7.65 -5.31 -4.59
CA LEU A 53 -6.65 -5.84 -3.65
C LEU A 53 -7.26 -6.89 -2.72
N HIS A 54 -8.47 -6.65 -2.20
CA HIS A 54 -9.19 -7.61 -1.38
C HIS A 54 -9.51 -8.90 -2.13
N ARG A 55 -9.92 -8.84 -3.41
CA ARG A 55 -10.13 -10.05 -4.23
C ARG A 55 -8.85 -10.87 -4.39
N VAL A 56 -7.72 -10.21 -4.69
CA VAL A 56 -6.41 -10.88 -4.77
C VAL A 56 -6.05 -11.54 -3.43
N ILE A 57 -6.17 -10.83 -2.32
CA ILE A 57 -5.88 -11.37 -0.98
C ILE A 57 -6.74 -12.59 -0.68
N ARG A 58 -8.05 -12.52 -0.95
CA ARG A 58 -8.97 -13.64 -0.74
C ARG A 58 -8.59 -14.86 -1.59
N ALA A 59 -8.15 -14.66 -2.83
CA ALA A 59 -7.67 -15.76 -3.67
C ALA A 59 -6.37 -16.36 -3.12
N VAL A 60 -5.43 -15.54 -2.63
CA VAL A 60 -4.19 -16.01 -1.99
C VAL A 60 -4.49 -16.81 -0.72
N GLU A 61 -5.41 -16.35 0.11
CA GLU A 61 -5.79 -17.06 1.33
C GLU A 61 -6.49 -18.39 1.04
N ARG A 62 -7.44 -18.42 0.08
CA ARG A 62 -8.02 -19.68 -0.41
C ARG A 62 -6.94 -20.62 -0.93
N ALA A 63 -6.00 -20.11 -1.72
CA ALA A 63 -4.90 -20.89 -2.26
C ALA A 63 -3.92 -21.43 -1.19
N ARG A 64 -3.84 -20.79 -0.02
CA ARG A 64 -3.03 -21.25 1.12
C ARG A 64 -3.78 -22.23 2.02
N TYR A 65 -5.03 -21.94 2.35
CA TYR A 65 -5.73 -22.60 3.45
C TYR A 65 -6.92 -23.47 3.04
N ALA A 66 -7.57 -23.19 1.91
CA ALA A 66 -8.72 -23.99 1.48
C ALA A 66 -8.27 -25.33 0.89
N ARG A 67 -9.04 -26.40 1.08
CA ARG A 67 -8.80 -27.70 0.43
C ARG A 67 -9.11 -27.62 -1.07
N ASP A 68 -10.24 -27.00 -1.41
CA ASP A 68 -10.59 -26.62 -2.77
C ASP A 68 -10.58 -25.08 -2.91
N PRO A 69 -9.62 -24.51 -3.64
CA PRO A 69 -9.52 -23.05 -3.80
C PRO A 69 -10.62 -22.48 -4.71
N GLY A 70 -11.39 -23.29 -5.45
CA GLY A 70 -12.41 -22.84 -6.40
C GLY A 70 -11.83 -22.26 -7.71
N ALA A 71 -12.70 -21.80 -8.60
CA ALA A 71 -12.30 -21.08 -9.80
C ALA A 71 -11.68 -19.73 -9.42
N GLY A 72 -10.58 -19.37 -10.10
CA GLY A 72 -9.96 -18.06 -9.94
C GLY A 72 -10.75 -17.03 -10.74
N ASP A 73 -11.23 -15.98 -10.08
CA ASP A 73 -11.63 -14.73 -10.73
C ASP A 73 -10.47 -14.21 -11.60
N ASP A 74 -10.70 -13.20 -12.45
CA ASP A 74 -9.64 -12.57 -13.25
C ASP A 74 -8.65 -11.79 -12.35
N LEU A 75 -7.73 -12.54 -11.74
CA LEU A 75 -6.70 -12.01 -10.85
C LEU A 75 -5.73 -11.09 -11.58
N ARG A 76 -5.56 -11.27 -12.89
CA ARG A 76 -4.71 -10.39 -13.69
C ARG A 76 -5.32 -9.00 -13.78
N ALA A 77 -6.61 -8.91 -14.13
CA ALA A 77 -7.31 -7.62 -14.15
C ALA A 77 -7.34 -6.93 -12.77
N ASP A 78 -7.41 -7.71 -11.70
CA ASP A 78 -7.33 -7.17 -10.34
C ASP A 78 -5.93 -6.66 -10.00
N VAL A 79 -4.87 -7.42 -10.30
CA VAL A 79 -3.47 -6.97 -10.11
C VAL A 79 -3.20 -5.69 -10.91
N GLU A 80 -3.60 -5.64 -12.19
CA GLU A 80 -3.44 -4.46 -13.03
C GLU A 80 -4.19 -3.24 -12.45
N ARG A 81 -5.37 -3.44 -11.86
CA ARG A 81 -6.13 -2.37 -11.21
C ARG A 81 -5.45 -1.86 -9.95
N VAL A 82 -4.91 -2.77 -9.12
CA VAL A 82 -4.12 -2.38 -7.94
C VAL A 82 -2.86 -1.64 -8.37
N HIS A 83 -2.12 -2.16 -9.35
CA HIS A 83 -0.89 -1.55 -9.87
C HIS A 83 -1.15 -0.14 -10.40
N ARG A 84 -2.22 0.09 -11.18
CA ARG A 84 -2.63 1.43 -11.60
C ARG A 84 -2.93 2.35 -10.41
N GLY A 85 -3.57 1.84 -9.36
CA GLY A 85 -3.83 2.58 -8.13
C GLY A 85 -2.54 3.01 -7.42
N LEU A 86 -1.57 2.10 -7.31
CA LEU A 86 -0.24 2.37 -6.75
C LEU A 86 0.52 3.43 -7.56
N ALA A 87 0.56 3.29 -8.89
CA ALA A 87 1.21 4.23 -9.79
C ALA A 87 0.58 5.63 -9.69
N ALA A 88 -0.76 5.70 -9.70
CA ALA A 88 -1.48 6.97 -9.55
C ALA A 88 -1.17 7.68 -8.22
N SER A 89 -0.98 6.92 -7.14
CA SER A 89 -0.55 7.47 -5.84
C SER A 89 0.81 8.14 -5.92
N ARG A 90 1.79 7.50 -6.58
CA ARG A 90 3.12 8.08 -6.80
C ARG A 90 3.06 9.35 -7.63
N SER A 91 2.31 9.35 -8.73
CA SER A 91 2.14 10.56 -9.55
C SER A 91 1.51 11.71 -8.76
N ARG A 92 0.51 11.42 -7.90
CA ARG A 92 -0.09 12.42 -7.00
C ARG A 92 0.94 13.01 -6.03
N ARG A 93 1.77 12.17 -5.41
CA ARG A 93 2.84 12.61 -4.48
C ARG A 93 3.87 13.49 -5.18
N VAL A 94 4.32 13.11 -6.39
CA VAL A 94 5.28 13.91 -7.18
C VAL A 94 4.69 15.28 -7.52
N ARG A 95 3.45 15.34 -8.01
CA ARG A 95 2.78 16.61 -8.33
C ARG A 95 2.59 17.49 -7.10
N TRP A 96 2.22 16.90 -5.96
CA TRP A 96 2.08 17.66 -4.72
C TRP A 96 3.42 18.24 -4.26
N ARG A 97 4.50 17.46 -4.31
CA ARG A 97 5.86 17.93 -4.01
C ARG A 97 6.30 19.09 -4.90
N ALA A 98 6.07 18.99 -6.21
CA ALA A 98 6.43 20.05 -7.15
C ALA A 98 5.68 21.38 -6.90
N ARG A 99 4.49 21.33 -6.30
CA ARG A 99 3.70 22.52 -5.92
C ARG A 99 4.17 23.15 -4.61
N VAL A 100 4.61 22.34 -3.65
CA VAL A 100 5.09 22.81 -2.33
C VAL A 100 6.55 23.30 -2.41
N PHE A 101 7.37 22.65 -3.23
CA PHE A 101 8.77 23.01 -3.46
C PHE A 101 9.01 23.31 -4.94
N PRO A 102 8.50 24.43 -5.47
CA PRO A 102 8.76 24.80 -6.85
C PRO A 102 10.28 25.00 -7.06
N GLY A 103 10.80 24.45 -8.16
CA GLY A 103 12.24 24.39 -8.48
C GLY A 103 12.95 25.75 -8.58
N SER A 104 12.25 26.87 -8.44
CA SER A 104 12.84 28.21 -8.28
C SER A 104 13.67 28.37 -7.00
N THR A 105 13.55 27.46 -6.03
CA THR A 105 14.45 27.38 -4.85
C THR A 105 15.63 26.43 -5.05
N ALA A 106 15.59 25.53 -6.03
CA ALA A 106 16.67 24.57 -6.31
C ALA A 106 17.85 25.19 -7.07
N ALA A 107 17.62 26.26 -7.84
CA ALA A 107 18.68 26.96 -8.57
C ALA A 107 19.64 27.79 -7.68
N VAL A 108 19.27 28.07 -6.42
CA VAL A 108 20.07 28.89 -5.48
C VAL A 108 20.88 28.03 -4.49
N GLY A 109 20.69 26.70 -4.50
CA GLY A 109 21.15 25.81 -3.43
C GLY A 109 22.13 24.71 -3.83
N HIS A 110 23.07 24.95 -4.75
CA HIS A 110 24.11 23.95 -5.08
C HIS A 110 25.18 23.74 -3.98
N GLN A 111 24.93 24.14 -2.73
CA GLN A 111 25.87 23.98 -1.61
C GLN A 111 25.30 23.39 -0.31
N VAL A 112 24.05 22.89 -0.27
CA VAL A 112 23.56 22.16 0.91
C VAL A 112 22.96 20.81 0.48
N GLY A 113 23.85 19.88 0.14
CA GLY A 113 23.53 18.55 -0.36
C GLY A 113 23.06 17.52 0.69
N GLU A 114 22.89 17.87 1.97
CA GLU A 114 22.62 16.86 3.01
C GLU A 114 21.41 17.11 3.92
N ARG A 115 20.55 18.11 3.65
CA ARG A 115 19.36 18.38 4.49
C ARG A 115 18.02 18.36 3.77
N VAL A 116 17.84 17.42 2.84
CA VAL A 116 16.53 17.15 2.20
C VAL A 116 15.97 15.76 2.59
N ALA A 117 16.81 14.86 3.12
CA ALA A 117 16.36 13.55 3.61
C ALA A 117 15.55 13.65 4.92
N ASP A 118 15.93 14.55 5.83
CA ASP A 118 15.30 14.67 7.16
C ASP A 118 13.88 15.28 7.13
N GLY A 119 13.52 15.99 6.05
CA GLY A 119 12.20 16.61 5.92
C GLY A 119 11.07 15.65 5.52
N LEU A 120 11.38 14.54 4.86
CA LEU A 120 10.39 13.60 4.31
C LEU A 120 9.86 12.63 5.35
N ASP A 121 10.70 12.28 6.31
CA ASP A 121 10.36 11.40 7.42
C ASP A 121 9.33 12.05 8.37
N TRP A 122 9.28 13.39 8.42
CA TRP A 122 8.26 14.14 9.18
C TRP A 122 6.86 14.05 8.56
N VAL A 123 6.75 14.05 7.22
CA VAL A 123 5.45 13.93 6.53
C VAL A 123 4.87 12.52 6.69
N ASP A 124 5.72 11.49 6.61
CA ASP A 124 5.30 10.11 6.88
C ASP A 124 4.98 9.88 8.37
N ARG A 125 5.69 10.57 9.30
CA ARG A 125 5.37 10.55 10.74
C ARG A 125 4.06 11.30 11.10
N CYS A 126 3.74 12.40 10.43
CA CYS A 126 2.46 13.11 10.63
C CYS A 126 1.25 12.26 10.19
N ALA A 127 1.39 11.48 9.11
CA ALA A 127 0.38 10.53 8.68
C ALA A 127 0.21 9.35 9.66
N ALA A 128 1.25 9.00 10.43
CA ALA A 128 1.17 8.00 11.51
C ALA A 128 0.58 8.57 12.82
N GLY A 129 0.89 9.84 13.15
CA GLY A 129 0.45 10.51 14.39
C GLY A 129 -1.07 10.74 14.49
N LEU A 130 -1.76 10.93 13.37
CA LEU A 130 -3.22 11.05 13.34
C LEU A 130 -3.96 9.75 13.76
N ARG A 131 -3.30 8.58 13.78
CA ARG A 131 -3.88 7.32 14.27
C ARG A 131 -3.80 7.14 15.80
N ALA A 132 -2.98 7.89 16.52
CA ALA A 132 -2.83 7.71 17.97
C ALA A 132 -3.94 8.40 18.79
N ARG A 133 -4.70 9.35 18.21
CA ARG A 133 -5.76 10.10 18.93
C ARG A 133 -7.17 9.59 18.70
N ALA A 134 -7.38 8.58 17.85
CA ALA A 134 -8.68 7.96 17.62
C ALA A 134 -8.93 6.67 18.44
N GLY A 135 -7.95 6.24 19.26
CA GLY A 135 -8.05 5.04 20.12
C GLY A 135 -8.29 5.32 21.60
N GLY A 136 -8.61 6.56 21.98
CA GLY A 136 -8.65 7.02 23.38
C GLY A 136 -10.03 7.26 23.99
N LEU A 137 -11.10 6.65 23.48
CA LEU A 137 -12.46 6.79 24.05
C LEU A 137 -13.21 5.45 24.13
N ALA A 138 -12.53 4.41 24.61
CA ALA A 138 -13.18 3.17 25.03
C ALA A 138 -12.57 2.72 26.36
N GLY A 139 -12.95 3.40 27.44
CA GLY A 139 -12.41 3.04 28.74
C GLY A 139 -12.83 3.91 29.90
N LEU A 140 -14.12 4.20 30.08
CA LEU A 140 -14.66 4.53 31.41
C LEU A 140 -16.12 4.08 31.50
N GLY A 141 -16.37 3.07 32.35
CA GLY A 141 -17.71 2.58 32.63
C GLY A 141 -17.77 1.24 33.35
N ARG A 142 -16.91 1.03 34.36
CA ARG A 142 -17.08 -0.06 35.33
C ARG A 142 -17.23 0.54 36.72
N THR A 143 -18.47 0.75 37.14
CA THR A 143 -18.98 0.88 38.53
C THR A 143 -20.48 0.72 38.39
N ARG A 144 -21.22 -0.14 39.07
CA ARG A 144 -21.10 -0.85 40.35
C ARG A 144 -21.85 -2.18 40.20
#